data_AF-H0I277-F1
#
_entry.id   AF-H0I277-F1
#
_cell.length_a   1.000
_cell.length_b   1.000
_cell.length_c   1.000
_cell.angle_alpha   90.00
_cell.angle_beta   90.00
_cell.angle_gamma   90.00
#
_symmetry.space_group_name_H-M   'P 1'
#
loop_
_entity.id
_entity.type
_entity.pdbx_description
1 polymer ?
#
loop_
_entity_poly.entity_id
_entity_poly.type
_entity_poly.pdbx_seq_one_letter_code
_entity_poly.pdbx_strand_id
1 'polypeptide(L)'
;MISGRNLSSQRSRSDAVAESYQFRLVIECGAMRQPGFRVDPAALAALRGAQKEILNAAAASITRERWFRVNAAYHEALVAWSGNRFLLQAIRQQNNLRRMTEYADFDELSEARIQRACGEHIAILDALAEGDLGYAEALLRRHIERAGRDPAQED
;
A
#
# COMPACT_ATOMS: atom_id res chain seq x y z
N MET A 1 28.70 30.89 -7.61
CA MET A 1 28.07 29.96 -8.57
C MET A 1 27.70 28.70 -7.81
N ILE A 2 26.44 28.54 -7.41
CA ILE A 2 25.98 27.40 -6.59
C ILE A 2 25.07 26.51 -7.46
N SER A 3 25.47 25.25 -7.58
CA SER A 3 24.68 24.03 -7.78
C SER A 3 23.61 24.00 -8.88
N GLY A 4 24.03 23.63 -10.10
CA GLY A 4 23.15 23.18 -11.18
C GLY A 4 22.88 21.66 -11.20
N ARG A 5 23.41 20.89 -10.25
CA ARG A 5 23.12 19.45 -10.10
C ARG A 5 22.11 19.25 -8.98
N ASN A 6 20.81 19.14 -9.31
CA ASN A 6 19.87 18.22 -8.62
C ASN A 6 18.39 18.36 -9.01
N LEU A 7 17.93 19.48 -9.58
CA LEU A 7 16.48 19.68 -9.78
C LEU A 7 15.84 18.69 -10.78
N SER A 8 16.54 18.32 -11.85
CA SER A 8 16.01 17.39 -12.87
C SER A 8 15.91 15.95 -12.36
N SER A 9 16.90 15.48 -11.60
CA SER A 9 16.90 14.14 -11.00
C SER A 9 15.86 14.01 -9.88
N GLN A 10 15.64 15.07 -9.11
CA GLN A 10 14.68 15.08 -8.02
C GLN A 10 13.23 15.14 -8.52
N ARG A 11 12.98 15.88 -9.62
CA ARG A 11 11.70 15.83 -10.35
C ARG A 11 11.40 14.44 -10.91
N SER A 12 12.35 13.81 -11.59
CA SER A 12 12.16 12.46 -12.13
C SER A 12 11.85 11.41 -11.06
N ARG A 13 12.45 11.52 -9.86
CA ARG A 13 12.11 10.66 -8.72
C ARG A 13 10.69 10.92 -8.21
N SER A 14 10.28 12.18 -8.08
CA SER A 14 8.92 12.55 -7.69
C SER A 14 7.87 12.05 -8.70
N ASP A 15 8.15 12.19 -10.00
CA ASP A 15 7.27 11.74 -11.07
C ASP A 15 7.11 10.21 -11.03
N ALA A 16 8.22 9.46 -10.88
CA ALA A 16 8.18 8.00 -10.77
C ALA A 16 7.39 7.51 -9.54
N VAL A 17 7.47 8.23 -8.42
CA VAL A 17 6.65 7.93 -7.23
C VAL A 17 5.16 8.19 -7.51
N ALA A 18 4.82 9.33 -8.12
CA ALA A 18 3.44 9.64 -8.47
C ALA A 18 2.84 8.61 -9.46
N GLU A 19 3.59 8.25 -10.51
CA GLU A 19 3.21 7.22 -11.48
C GLU A 19 3.03 5.85 -10.82
N SER A 20 3.88 5.50 -9.84
CA SER A 20 3.76 4.29 -9.04
C SER A 20 2.44 4.24 -8.27
N TYR A 21 2.02 5.34 -7.65
CA TYR A 21 0.73 5.40 -6.95
C TYR A 21 -0.47 5.39 -7.91
N GLN A 22 -0.37 6.06 -9.06
CA GLN A 22 -1.41 6.00 -10.10
C GLN A 22 -1.60 4.58 -10.64
N PHE A 23 -0.49 3.88 -10.89
CA PHE A 23 -0.52 2.47 -11.29
C PHE A 23 -1.25 1.62 -10.24
N ARG A 24 -0.93 1.80 -8.95
CA ARG A 24 -1.59 1.08 -7.85
C ARG A 24 -3.08 1.35 -7.80
N LEU A 25 -3.52 2.59 -7.98
CA LEU A 25 -4.94 2.93 -8.05
C LEU A 25 -5.66 2.17 -9.16
N VAL A 26 -5.06 2.08 -10.34
CA VAL A 26 -5.64 1.35 -11.48
C VAL A 26 -5.71 -0.15 -11.17
N ILE A 27 -4.61 -0.75 -10.73
CA ILE A 27 -4.51 -2.20 -10.56
C ILE A 27 -5.30 -2.69 -9.35
N GLU A 28 -5.10 -2.09 -8.18
CA GLU A 28 -5.67 -2.60 -6.93
C GLU A 28 -7.19 -2.35 -6.85
N CYS A 29 -7.64 -1.13 -7.20
CA CYS A 29 -9.08 -0.85 -7.24
C CYS A 29 -9.75 -1.57 -8.44
N GLY A 30 -9.05 -1.69 -9.57
CA GLY A 30 -9.52 -2.46 -10.72
C GLY A 30 -9.70 -3.95 -10.43
N ALA A 31 -8.86 -4.52 -9.57
CA ALA A 31 -8.96 -5.90 -9.10
C ALA A 31 -10.25 -6.12 -8.30
N MET A 32 -10.59 -5.22 -7.37
CA MET A 32 -11.83 -5.29 -6.56
C MET A 32 -13.12 -5.25 -7.39
N ARG A 33 -13.08 -4.61 -8.57
CA ARG A 33 -14.22 -4.52 -9.49
C ARG A 33 -14.33 -5.69 -10.47
N GLN A 34 -13.43 -6.67 -10.43
CA GLN A 34 -13.52 -7.81 -11.35
C GLN A 34 -14.77 -8.66 -11.03
N PRO A 35 -15.50 -9.16 -12.06
CA PRO A 35 -16.72 -9.96 -11.85
C PRO A 35 -16.53 -11.22 -10.99
N GLY A 36 -15.30 -11.75 -10.93
CA GLY A 36 -14.95 -12.94 -10.14
C GLY A 36 -14.27 -12.63 -8.80
N PHE A 37 -14.30 -11.37 -8.34
CA PHE A 37 -13.65 -11.00 -7.09
C PHE A 37 -14.24 -11.78 -5.91
N ARG A 38 -13.39 -12.56 -5.24
CA ARG A 38 -13.79 -13.40 -4.12
C ARG A 38 -12.73 -13.37 -3.02
N VAL A 39 -13.13 -12.79 -1.89
CA VAL A 39 -12.33 -12.76 -0.67
C VAL A 39 -12.12 -14.18 -0.15
N ASP A 40 -10.88 -14.52 0.18
CA ASP A 40 -10.56 -15.71 0.98
C ASP A 40 -10.67 -15.35 2.48
N PRO A 41 -11.64 -15.92 3.22
CA PRO A 41 -11.86 -15.59 4.62
C PRO A 41 -10.67 -15.90 5.53
N ALA A 42 -9.92 -16.98 5.25
CA ALA A 42 -8.77 -17.36 6.06
C ALA A 42 -7.61 -16.37 5.83
N ALA A 43 -7.36 -16.01 4.57
CA ALA A 43 -6.36 -14.99 4.24
C ALA A 43 -6.75 -13.62 4.80
N LEU A 44 -8.03 -13.22 4.73
CA LEU A 44 -8.53 -11.98 5.33
C LEU A 44 -8.25 -11.93 6.84
N ALA A 45 -8.58 -13.01 7.57
CA ALA A 45 -8.33 -13.09 9.00
C ALA A 45 -6.83 -12.99 9.34
N ALA A 46 -5.98 -13.66 8.56
CA ALA A 46 -4.53 -13.61 8.73
C ALA A 46 -3.97 -12.19 8.48
N LEU A 47 -4.41 -11.52 7.40
CA LEU A 47 -4.03 -10.14 7.10
C LEU A 47 -4.45 -9.19 8.22
N ARG A 48 -5.69 -9.32 8.70
CA ARG A 48 -6.22 -8.51 9.80
C ARG A 48 -5.40 -8.71 11.08
N GLY A 49 -5.02 -9.95 11.39
CA GLY A 49 -4.13 -10.27 12.49
C GLY A 49 -2.78 -9.58 12.36
N ALA A 50 -2.13 -9.69 11.19
CA ALA A 50 -0.84 -9.06 10.94
C ALA A 50 -0.87 -7.53 11.07
N GLN A 51 -1.94 -6.87 10.60
CA GLN A 51 -2.11 -5.42 10.77
C GLN A 51 -2.28 -5.03 12.24
N LYS A 52 -3.06 -5.79 13.01
CA LYS A 52 -3.22 -5.56 14.45
C LYS A 52 -1.94 -5.77 15.23
N GLU A 53 -1.13 -6.77 14.86
CA GLU A 53 0.17 -6.99 15.48
C GLU A 53 1.11 -5.80 15.28
N ILE A 54 1.14 -5.20 14.09
CA ILE A 54 1.96 -4.02 13.83
C ILE A 54 1.39 -2.81 14.59
N LEU A 55 0.08 -2.61 14.55
CA LEU A 55 -0.60 -1.50 15.23
C LEU A 55 -0.35 -1.49 16.75
N ASN A 56 -0.28 -2.67 17.36
CA ASN A 56 -0.07 -2.83 18.80
C ASN A 56 1.40 -3.00 19.20
N ALA A 57 2.32 -3.06 18.23
CA ALA A 57 3.75 -3.19 18.51
C ALA A 57 4.35 -1.85 18.92
N ALA A 58 5.35 -1.87 19.83
CA ALA A 58 6.16 -0.69 20.09
C ALA A 58 6.91 -0.30 18.82
N ALA A 59 6.93 0.99 18.45
CA ALA A 59 7.54 1.45 17.20
C ALA A 59 8.99 0.96 17.00
N ALA A 60 9.79 0.98 18.07
CA ALA A 60 11.18 0.49 18.06
C ALA A 60 11.32 -1.00 17.69
N SER A 61 10.25 -1.78 17.75
CA SER A 61 10.23 -3.21 17.40
C SER A 61 9.77 -3.50 15.97
N ILE A 62 9.35 -2.48 15.23
CA ILE A 62 8.87 -2.63 13.85
C ILE A 62 10.07 -2.48 12.90
N THR A 63 10.56 -3.61 12.39
CA THR A 63 11.65 -3.59 11.41
C THR A 63 11.15 -3.23 10.00
N ARG A 64 12.04 -2.69 9.16
CA ARG A 64 11.81 -2.47 7.72
C ARG A 64 11.23 -3.69 7.05
N GLU A 65 11.90 -4.82 7.23
CA GLU A 65 11.58 -6.07 6.57
C GLU A 65 10.19 -6.56 6.97
N ARG A 66 9.84 -6.43 8.25
CA ARG A 66 8.52 -6.81 8.76
C ARG A 66 7.45 -5.92 8.14
N TRP A 67 7.63 -4.60 8.18
CA TRP A 67 6.70 -3.64 7.60
C TRP A 67 6.47 -3.92 6.11
N PHE A 68 7.53 -3.98 5.31
CA PHE A 68 7.41 -4.19 3.87
C PHE A 68 6.79 -5.53 3.51
N ARG A 69 7.16 -6.60 4.22
CA ARG A 69 6.59 -7.93 3.97
C ARG A 69 5.09 -7.94 4.23
N VAL A 70 4.63 -7.38 5.35
CA VAL A 70 3.19 -7.33 5.67
C VAL A 70 2.44 -6.41 4.71
N ASN A 71 3.01 -5.23 4.41
CA ASN A 71 2.39 -4.27 3.49
C ASN A 71 2.27 -4.83 2.06
N ALA A 72 3.33 -5.44 1.52
CA ALA A 72 3.29 -6.04 0.19
C ALA A 72 2.33 -7.23 0.12
N ALA A 73 2.33 -8.11 1.13
CA ALA A 73 1.42 -9.24 1.20
C ALA A 73 -0.05 -8.81 1.25
N TYR A 74 -0.34 -7.70 1.94
CA TYR A 74 -1.68 -7.12 2.01
C TYR A 74 -2.18 -6.71 0.61
N HIS A 75 -1.45 -5.84 -0.08
CA HIS A 75 -1.88 -5.36 -1.41
C HIS A 75 -1.89 -6.48 -2.46
N GLU A 76 -0.94 -7.41 -2.37
CA GLU A 76 -0.93 -8.58 -3.26
C GLU A 76 -2.16 -9.47 -3.06
N ALA A 77 -2.58 -9.72 -1.82
CA ALA A 77 -3.75 -10.54 -1.52
C ALA A 77 -5.05 -9.91 -2.03
N LEU A 78 -5.22 -8.59 -1.85
CA LEU A 78 -6.37 -7.86 -2.41
C LEU A 78 -6.45 -8.07 -3.92
N VAL A 79 -5.34 -7.95 -4.63
CA VAL A 79 -5.32 -8.17 -6.08
C VAL A 79 -5.55 -9.64 -6.44
N ALA A 80 -4.97 -10.58 -5.68
CA ALA A 80 -5.10 -12.01 -5.92
C ALA A 80 -6.55 -12.49 -5.86
N TRP A 81 -7.37 -11.90 -4.99
CA TRP A 81 -8.80 -12.21 -4.87
C TRP A 81 -9.62 -11.88 -6.11
N SER A 82 -9.09 -11.10 -7.07
CA SER A 82 -9.71 -10.92 -8.39
C SER A 82 -9.69 -12.17 -9.27
N GLY A 83 -8.85 -13.16 -8.96
CA GLY A 83 -8.58 -14.32 -9.82
C GLY A 83 -7.83 -14.00 -11.12
N ASN A 84 -7.46 -12.74 -11.35
CA ASN A 84 -6.78 -12.32 -12.57
C ASN A 84 -5.25 -12.41 -12.41
N ARG A 85 -4.66 -13.45 -13.01
CA ARG A 85 -3.21 -13.70 -12.95
C ARG A 85 -2.35 -12.55 -13.47
N PHE A 86 -2.85 -11.76 -14.42
CA PHE A 86 -2.11 -10.64 -15.00
C PHE A 86 -2.05 -9.46 -14.05
N LEU A 87 -3.16 -9.15 -13.36
CA LEU A 87 -3.17 -8.13 -12.31
C LEU A 87 -2.24 -8.54 -11.16
N LEU A 88 -2.27 -9.82 -10.76
CA LEU A 88 -1.39 -10.35 -9.71
C LEU A 88 0.10 -10.25 -10.09
N GLN A 89 0.45 -10.58 -11.34
CA GLN A 89 1.82 -10.42 -11.82
C GLN A 89 2.24 -8.95 -11.83
N ALA A 90 1.36 -8.05 -12.28
CA ALA A 90 1.62 -6.63 -12.36
C ALA A 90 1.88 -6.00 -10.97
N ILE A 91 1.07 -6.33 -9.96
CA ILE A 91 1.27 -5.82 -8.59
C ILE A 91 2.54 -6.38 -7.94
N ARG A 92 2.89 -7.65 -8.20
CA ARG A 92 4.15 -8.25 -7.71
C ARG A 92 5.37 -7.55 -8.26
N GLN A 93 5.36 -7.25 -9.57
CA GLN A 93 6.41 -6.47 -10.20
C GLN A 93 6.51 -5.07 -9.58
N GLN A 94 5.38 -4.40 -9.37
CA GLN A 94 5.36 -3.08 -8.76
C GLN A 94 5.87 -3.10 -7.31
N ASN A 95 5.50 -4.09 -6.51
CA ASN A 95 5.99 -4.25 -5.15
C ASN A 95 7.50 -4.48 -5.10
N ASN A 96 8.08 -5.19 -6.07
CA ASN A 96 9.53 -5.37 -6.17
C ASN A 96 10.27 -4.06 -6.49
N LEU A 97 9.72 -3.24 -7.39
CA LEU A 97 10.28 -1.91 -7.70
C LEU A 97 10.18 -0.98 -6.50
N ARG A 98 9.00 -0.91 -5.86
CA ARG A 98 8.76 -0.07 -4.67
C ARG A 98 9.63 -0.50 -3.49
N ARG A 99 9.93 -1.80 -3.35
CA ARG A 99 10.86 -2.29 -2.32
C ARG A 99 12.21 -1.58 -2.39
N MET A 100 12.75 -1.35 -3.58
CA MET A 100 14.06 -0.71 -3.73
C MET A 100 14.03 0.76 -3.29
N THR A 101 12.95 1.48 -3.57
CA THR A 101 12.81 2.90 -3.25
C THR A 101 12.36 3.13 -1.81
N GLU A 102 11.32 2.42 -1.35
CA GLU A 102 10.81 2.59 0.01
C GLU A 102 11.77 2.05 1.07
N TYR A 103 12.60 1.03 0.76
CA TYR A 103 13.65 0.62 1.69
C TYR A 103 14.60 1.77 1.99
N ALA A 104 14.89 2.66 1.04
CA ALA A 104 15.74 3.82 1.28
C ALA A 104 15.04 4.86 2.17
N ASP A 105 13.72 5.00 2.05
CA ASP A 105 12.94 6.08 2.67
C ASP A 105 12.28 5.65 4.00
N PHE A 106 12.46 4.40 4.44
CA PHE A 106 11.79 3.90 5.65
C PHE A 106 12.19 4.65 6.93
N ASP A 107 13.42 5.13 7.05
CA ASP A 107 13.85 5.88 8.24
C ASP A 107 13.08 7.21 8.39
N GLU A 108 12.45 7.68 7.32
CA GLU A 108 11.59 8.88 7.29
C GLU A 108 10.12 8.53 7.56
N LEU A 109 9.78 7.24 7.71
CA LEU A 109 8.42 6.78 7.95
C LEU A 109 8.09 6.88 9.45
N SER A 110 7.29 7.88 9.83
CA SER A 110 6.91 8.08 11.22
C SER A 110 6.00 6.97 11.75
N GLU A 111 6.07 6.71 13.06
CA GLU A 111 5.16 5.80 13.76
C GLU A 111 3.68 6.11 13.47
N ALA A 112 3.32 7.39 13.45
CA ALA A 112 1.96 7.83 13.15
C ALA A 112 1.50 7.41 11.73
N ARG A 113 2.41 7.39 10.75
CA ARG A 113 2.10 6.91 9.38
C ARG A 113 1.88 5.41 9.35
N ILE A 114 2.69 4.64 10.09
CA ILE A 114 2.53 3.18 10.23
C ILE A 114 1.17 2.86 10.86
N GLN A 115 0.87 3.47 12.01
CA GLN A 115 -0.37 3.25 12.74
C GLN A 115 -1.59 3.62 11.91
N ARG A 116 -1.54 4.77 11.20
CA ARG A 116 -2.60 5.19 10.28
C ARG A 116 -2.82 4.16 9.16
N ALA A 117 -1.76 3.74 8.48
CA ALA A 117 -1.87 2.77 7.40
C ALA A 117 -2.44 1.43 7.89
N CYS A 118 -1.98 0.92 9.04
CA CYS A 118 -2.55 -0.29 9.65
C CYS A 118 -4.04 -0.12 9.99
N GLY A 119 -4.44 1.03 10.53
CA GLY A 119 -5.84 1.34 10.81
C GLY A 119 -6.71 1.38 9.54
N GLU A 120 -6.22 2.04 8.49
CA GLU A 120 -6.88 2.08 7.18
C GLU A 120 -6.99 0.68 6.55
N HIS A 121 -5.94 -0.15 6.63
CA HIS A 121 -5.98 -1.54 6.17
C HIS A 121 -7.02 -2.38 6.91
N ILE A 122 -7.12 -2.24 8.24
CA ILE A 122 -8.12 -2.96 9.03
C ILE A 122 -9.53 -2.53 8.61
N ALA A 123 -9.78 -1.24 8.41
CA ALA A 123 -11.08 -0.75 7.97
C ALA A 123 -11.48 -1.29 6.59
N ILE A 124 -10.54 -1.40 5.65
CA ILE A 124 -10.78 -2.01 4.33
C ILE A 124 -11.12 -3.51 4.49
N LEU A 125 -10.37 -4.25 5.31
CA LEU A 125 -10.64 -5.68 5.55
C LEU A 125 -11.99 -5.89 6.23
N ASP A 126 -12.40 -5.01 7.15
CA ASP A 126 -13.69 -5.08 7.82
C ASP A 126 -14.83 -4.85 6.82
N ALA A 127 -14.72 -3.86 5.93
CA ALA A 127 -15.69 -3.65 4.85
C ALA A 127 -15.77 -4.85 3.88
N LEU A 128 -14.64 -5.48 3.55
CA LEU A 128 -14.61 -6.70 2.74
C LEU A 128 -15.26 -7.89 3.45
N ALA A 129 -15.10 -8.01 4.76
CA ALA A 129 -15.73 -9.06 5.56
C ALA A 129 -17.26 -8.90 5.63
N GLU A 130 -17.75 -7.65 5.61
CA GLU A 130 -19.17 -7.31 5.54
C GLU A 130 -19.76 -7.48 4.12
N GLY A 131 -18.91 -7.68 3.11
CA GLY A 131 -19.31 -7.83 1.72
C GLY A 131 -19.58 -6.51 1.00
N ASP A 132 -19.27 -5.36 1.61
CA ASP A 132 -19.41 -4.05 0.98
C ASP A 132 -18.17 -3.73 0.13
N LEU A 133 -18.13 -4.32 -1.06
CA LEU A 133 -17.02 -4.13 -2.01
C LEU A 133 -16.89 -2.67 -2.47
N GLY A 134 -18.00 -1.94 -2.57
CA GLY A 134 -17.99 -0.54 -3.00
C GLY A 134 -17.32 0.36 -1.95
N TYR A 135 -17.67 0.16 -0.68
CA TYR A 135 -17.05 0.88 0.41
C TYR A 135 -15.59 0.50 0.60
N ALA A 136 -15.26 -0.80 0.52
CA ALA A 136 -13.87 -1.27 0.58
C ALA A 136 -12.99 -0.65 -0.52
N GLU A 137 -13.48 -0.55 -1.76
CA GLU A 137 -12.74 0.11 -2.85
C GLU A 137 -12.53 1.61 -2.58
N ALA A 138 -13.55 2.30 -2.09
CA ALA A 138 -13.46 3.73 -1.76
C ALA A 138 -12.42 3.98 -0.66
N LEU A 139 -12.38 3.13 0.38
CA LEU A 139 -11.38 3.19 1.44
C LEU A 139 -9.97 2.92 0.88
N LEU A 140 -9.81 1.90 0.03
CA LEU A 140 -8.53 1.56 -0.59
C LEU A 140 -8.00 2.70 -1.47
N ARG A 141 -8.86 3.28 -2.30
CA ARG A 141 -8.53 4.44 -3.14
C ARG A 141 -7.99 5.59 -2.31
N ARG A 142 -8.73 5.98 -1.26
CA ARG A 142 -8.35 7.05 -0.33
C ARG A 142 -7.01 6.76 0.34
N HIS A 143 -6.79 5.52 0.77
CA HIS A 143 -5.53 5.09 1.36
C HIS A 143 -4.35 5.27 0.40
N ILE A 144 -4.47 4.76 -0.84
CA ILE A 144 -3.40 4.86 -1.86
C ILE A 144 -3.14 6.31 -2.26
N GLU A 145 -4.19 7.11 -2.46
CA GLU A 145 -4.08 8.54 -2.78
C GLU A 145 -3.35 9.33 -1.69
N ARG A 146 -3.62 9.02 -0.42
CA ARG A 146 -2.95 9.66 0.71
C ARG A 146 -1.50 9.23 0.84
N ALA A 147 -1.22 7.94 0.69
CA ALA A 147 0.13 7.41 0.76
C ALA A 147 1.05 7.99 -0.33
N GLY A 148 0.48 8.38 -1.48
CA GLY A 148 1.19 9.03 -2.58
C GLY A 148 1.38 10.54 -2.48
N ARG A 149 0.84 11.21 -1.44
CA ARG A 149 1.12 12.62 -1.21
C ARG A 149 2.49 12.81 -0.59
N ASP A 150 3.15 13.90 -0.97
CA ASP A 150 4.41 14.32 -0.35
C ASP A 150 4.15 14.64 1.14
N PRO A 151 4.89 14.04 2.08
CA PRO A 151 4.78 14.38 3.50
C PRO A 151 5.01 15.87 3.79
N ALA A 152 5.67 16.63 2.90
CA ALA A 152 5.80 18.09 3.02
C ALA A 152 4.49 18.87 2.77
N GLN A 153 3.40 18.19 2.37
CA GLN A 153 2.10 18.79 2.06
C GLN A 153 1.00 18.39 3.06
N GLU A 154 1.35 17.74 4.18
CA GLU A 154 0.41 17.51 5.29
C GLU A 154 0.40 18.74 6.23
N ASP A 155 -0.35 19.78 5.84
CA ASP A 155 -0.79 20.89 6.71
C ASP A 155 -2.10 20.53 7.45
#